data_AF-A0A9P0NW80-F1
#
_entry.id   AF-A0A9P0NW80-F1
#
_cell.length_a   1.000
_cell.length_b   1.000
_cell.length_c   1.000
_cell.angle_alpha   90.00
_cell.angle_beta   90.00
_cell.angle_gamma   90.00
#
_symmetry.space_group_name_H-M   'P 1'
#
loop_
_entity.id
_entity.type
_entity.pdbx_description
1 polymer ?
#
loop_
_entity_poly.entity_id
_entity_poly.type
_entity_poly.pdbx_seq_one_letter_code
_entity_poly.pdbx_strand_id
1 'polypeptide(L)'
;MILSALSPVEKNYDTFASRHQSTISLIVPEVGEAIISNLMKTCIKLPSSAEEWKRVADEFYIMWDFPFCLGALDGKHVDFEAPKNVRSFYYNYKGRNSIVLLGLVDVNYKFVYVDVGVNGRVSDAGVFRESSLRTGTDRIFYYPTTDLEFSEEQ
;
A
#
# COMPACT_ATOMS: atom_id res chain seq x y z
N MET A 1 -8.88 14.72 53.75
CA MET A 1 -9.83 15.22 52.73
C MET A 1 -9.80 14.22 51.58
N ILE A 2 -10.74 13.27 51.67
CA ILE A 2 -11.38 12.44 50.64
C ILE A 2 -10.54 11.84 49.48
N LEU A 3 -10.44 10.50 49.54
CA LEU A 3 -10.16 9.53 48.48
C LEU A 3 -11.13 9.58 47.29
N SER A 4 -10.74 8.89 46.22
CA SER A 4 -11.53 8.29 45.10
C SER A 4 -11.37 9.03 43.77
N ALA A 5 -11.14 8.41 42.62
CA ALA A 5 -10.93 7.03 42.19
C ALA A 5 -10.19 7.15 40.84
N LEU A 6 -9.22 6.33 40.45
CA LEU A 6 -9.41 5.02 39.83
C LEU A 6 -8.00 4.48 39.50
N SER A 7 -7.72 3.23 39.84
CA SER A 7 -6.89 2.34 39.00
C SER A 7 -7.74 1.07 38.75
N PRO A 8 -7.45 0.22 37.75
CA PRO A 8 -6.47 0.31 36.67
C PRO A 8 -7.11 0.12 35.29
N VAL A 9 -6.62 0.82 34.27
CA VAL A 9 -6.60 0.25 32.91
C VAL A 9 -5.17 0.41 32.44
N GLU A 10 -4.34 -0.59 32.72
CA GLU A 10 -3.06 -0.79 32.09
C GLU A 10 -3.28 -0.88 30.57
N LYS A 11 -3.21 0.27 29.90
CA LYS A 11 -2.92 0.28 28.48
C LYS A 11 -1.41 0.20 28.36
N ASN A 12 -0.95 -1.01 28.09
CA ASN A 12 0.42 -1.37 27.75
C ASN A 12 0.98 -0.49 26.61
N TYR A 13 1.47 0.70 26.96
CA TYR A 13 2.31 1.53 26.09
C TYR A 13 3.74 1.69 26.65
N ASP A 14 4.02 1.14 27.84
CA ASP A 14 5.22 1.45 28.63
C ASP A 14 6.51 0.74 28.19
N THR A 15 6.45 -0.26 27.30
CA THR A 15 7.64 -1.04 26.96
C THR A 15 8.64 -0.27 26.08
N PHE A 16 8.17 0.72 25.30
CA PHE A 16 9.04 1.52 24.42
C PHE A 16 9.50 2.84 25.06
N ALA A 17 8.74 3.41 26.00
CA ALA A 17 9.04 4.70 26.61
C ALA A 17 10.28 4.67 27.54
N SER A 18 10.70 3.49 28.01
CA SER A 18 11.85 3.31 28.91
C SER A 18 13.21 3.10 28.21
N ARG A 19 13.23 3.00 26.87
CA ARG A 19 14.47 2.76 26.10
C ARG A 19 15.01 4.05 25.50
N HIS A 20 16.34 4.23 25.59
CA HIS A 20 17.01 5.39 25.02
C HIS A 20 16.81 5.44 23.49
N GLN A 21 16.61 6.64 22.93
CA GLN A 21 16.33 6.86 21.50
C GLN A 21 17.29 6.11 20.57
N SER A 22 18.56 6.01 20.96
CA SER A 22 19.61 5.30 20.23
C SER A 22 19.37 3.80 20.06
N THR A 23 18.70 3.15 21.02
CA THR A 23 18.39 1.73 20.93
C THR A 23 17.16 1.50 20.05
N ILE A 24 16.14 2.36 20.17
CA ILE A 24 14.92 2.28 19.35
C ILE A 24 15.26 2.49 17.86
N SER A 25 16.16 3.43 17.55
CA SER A 25 16.60 3.69 16.17
C SER A 25 17.31 2.51 15.51
N LEU A 26 17.82 1.55 16.31
CA LEU A 26 18.44 0.32 15.79
C LEU A 26 17.42 -0.82 15.68
N ILE A 27 16.58 -1.01 16.70
CA ILE A 27 15.64 -2.13 16.77
C ILE A 27 14.49 -2.00 15.75
N VAL A 28 13.94 -0.79 15.56
CA VAL A 28 12.81 -0.59 14.65
C VAL A 28 13.12 -1.03 13.21
N PRO A 29 14.23 -0.58 12.58
CA PRO A 29 14.56 -1.05 11.23
C PRO A 29 14.91 -2.54 11.20
N GLU A 30 15.57 -3.08 12.23
CA GLU A 30 15.91 -4.51 12.31
C GLU A 30 14.64 -5.39 12.32
N VAL A 31 13.67 -5.05 13.18
CA VAL A 31 12.40 -5.78 13.28
C VAL A 31 11.56 -5.56 12.02
N GLY A 32 11.55 -4.34 11.48
CA GLY A 32 10.85 -4.03 10.23
C GLY A 32 11.34 -4.87 9.07
N GLU A 33 12.67 -4.97 8.90
CA GLU A 33 13.29 -5.81 7.88
C GLU A 33 12.96 -7.28 8.08
N ALA A 34 12.99 -7.78 9.32
CA ALA A 34 12.63 -9.15 9.63
C ALA A 34 11.16 -9.46 9.28
N ILE A 35 10.24 -8.54 9.55
CA ILE A 35 8.81 -8.68 9.19
C ILE A 35 8.67 -8.71 7.66
N ILE A 36 9.30 -7.77 6.96
CA ILE A 36 9.21 -7.68 5.50
C ILE A 36 9.77 -8.94 4.85
N SER A 37 10.98 -9.34 5.24
CA SER A 37 11.69 -10.47 4.64
C SER A 37 11.00 -11.83 4.88
N ASN A 38 10.33 -12.01 6.02
CA ASN A 38 9.75 -13.31 6.41
C ASN A 38 8.21 -13.40 6.24
N LEU A 39 7.47 -12.31 6.49
CA LEU A 39 6.00 -12.33 6.52
C LEU A 39 5.37 -11.69 5.29
N MET A 40 6.00 -10.67 4.69
CA MET A 40 5.36 -9.95 3.58
C MET A 40 5.07 -10.86 2.38
N LYS A 41 6.00 -11.78 2.08
CA LYS A 41 5.85 -12.75 0.97
C LYS A 41 4.71 -13.75 1.15
N THR A 42 4.33 -14.05 2.40
CA THR A 42 3.26 -15.00 2.70
C THR A 42 1.91 -14.31 2.87
N CYS A 43 1.91 -13.05 3.33
CA CYS A 43 0.68 -12.29 3.58
C CYS A 43 0.16 -11.53 2.36
N ILE A 44 1.04 -11.03 1.48
CA ILE A 44 0.67 -10.20 0.33
C ILE A 44 1.07 -10.95 -0.95
N LYS A 45 0.08 -11.47 -1.67
CA LYS A 45 0.27 -12.20 -2.92
C LYS A 45 -0.52 -11.52 -4.04
N LEU A 46 0.20 -10.99 -5.01
CA LEU A 46 -0.39 -10.47 -6.23
C LEU A 46 -0.82 -11.63 -7.14
N PRO A 47 -2.03 -11.58 -7.75
CA PRO A 47 -2.43 -12.54 -8.77
C PRO A 47 -1.44 -12.56 -9.95
N SER A 48 -1.06 -13.76 -10.37
CA SER A 48 0.04 -13.99 -11.31
C SER A 48 -0.40 -14.54 -12.66
N SER A 49 -1.63 -15.06 -12.75
CA SER A 49 -2.20 -15.62 -13.99
C SER A 49 -3.54 -14.98 -14.33
N ALA A 50 -3.96 -15.07 -15.59
CA ALA A 50 -5.25 -14.57 -16.03
C ALA A 50 -6.42 -15.23 -15.28
N GLU A 51 -6.30 -16.50 -14.91
CA GLU A 51 -7.30 -17.23 -14.12
C GLU A 51 -7.37 -16.77 -12.66
N GLU A 52 -6.23 -16.41 -12.04
CA GLU A 52 -6.23 -15.78 -10.72
C GLU A 52 -6.90 -14.39 -10.78
N TRP A 53 -6.60 -13.58 -11.79
CA TRP A 53 -7.26 -12.28 -11.98
C TRP A 53 -8.75 -12.38 -12.29
N LYS A 54 -9.15 -13.35 -13.11
CA LYS A 54 -10.56 -13.63 -13.40
C LYS A 54 -11.33 -13.98 -12.13
N ARG A 55 -10.74 -14.79 -11.25
CA ARG A 55 -11.34 -15.11 -9.95
C ARG A 55 -11.58 -13.86 -9.11
N VAL A 56 -10.62 -12.93 -9.07
CA VAL A 56 -10.80 -11.65 -8.37
C VAL A 56 -11.98 -10.88 -8.96
N ALA A 57 -12.08 -10.78 -10.29
CA ALA A 57 -13.21 -10.10 -10.95
C ALA A 57 -14.57 -10.75 -10.67
N ASP A 58 -14.62 -12.08 -10.69
CA ASP A 58 -15.84 -12.84 -10.38
C ASP A 58 -16.25 -12.61 -8.91
N GLU A 59 -15.29 -12.60 -7.98
CA GLU A 59 -15.56 -12.33 -6.56
C GLU A 59 -16.08 -10.90 -6.32
N PHE A 60 -15.51 -9.90 -6.97
CA PHE A 60 -16.01 -8.51 -6.91
C PHE A 60 -17.42 -8.38 -7.48
N TYR A 61 -17.71 -9.07 -8.58
CA TYR A 61 -19.07 -9.11 -9.13
C TYR A 61 -20.06 -9.73 -8.14
N ILE A 62 -19.71 -10.87 -7.53
CA ILE A 62 -20.58 -11.57 -6.58
C ILE A 62 -20.84 -10.74 -5.31
N MET A 63 -19.82 -10.10 -4.74
CA MET A 63 -19.94 -9.39 -3.46
C MET A 63 -20.44 -7.95 -3.59
N TRP A 64 -20.04 -7.26 -4.65
CA TRP A 64 -20.24 -5.81 -4.80
C TRP A 64 -20.98 -5.40 -6.06
N ASP A 65 -21.43 -6.34 -6.88
CA ASP A 65 -22.05 -6.08 -8.19
C ASP A 65 -21.17 -5.18 -9.08
N PHE A 66 -19.85 -5.37 -8.98
CA PHE A 66 -18.87 -4.58 -9.71
C PHE A 66 -18.08 -5.48 -10.69
N PRO A 67 -18.59 -5.67 -11.93
CA PRO A 67 -17.99 -6.58 -12.88
C PRO A 67 -16.62 -6.09 -13.36
N PHE A 68 -15.75 -7.03 -13.73
CA PHE A 68 -14.40 -6.77 -14.24
C PHE A 68 -13.46 -6.02 -13.28
N CYS A 69 -13.81 -5.93 -11.98
CA CYS A 69 -12.90 -5.36 -10.99
C CYS A 69 -11.69 -6.26 -10.78
N LEU A 70 -10.49 -5.73 -10.95
CA LEU A 70 -9.27 -6.46 -10.60
C LEU A 70 -8.80 -6.12 -9.18
N GLY A 71 -9.41 -5.13 -8.54
CA GLY A 71 -9.04 -4.67 -7.20
C GLY A 71 -9.26 -3.18 -7.05
N ALA A 72 -9.21 -2.70 -5.81
CA ALA A 72 -9.26 -1.27 -5.51
C ALA A 72 -7.85 -0.76 -5.22
N LEU A 73 -7.38 0.18 -6.04
CA LEU A 73 -6.06 0.80 -5.94
C LEU A 73 -6.22 2.21 -5.36
N ASP A 74 -5.51 2.50 -4.28
CA ASP A 74 -5.50 3.84 -3.69
C ASP A 74 -4.14 4.21 -3.08
N GLY A 75 -3.85 5.50 -3.06
CA GLY A 75 -2.65 6.08 -2.48
C GLY A 75 -2.91 6.71 -1.11
N LYS A 76 -2.05 6.40 -0.15
CA LYS A 76 -2.07 7.00 1.19
C LYS A 76 -0.77 7.74 1.47
N HIS A 77 -0.89 9.02 1.82
CA HIS A 77 0.23 9.77 2.38
C HIS A 77 0.49 9.34 3.83
N VAL A 78 1.74 8.97 4.10
CA VAL A 78 2.27 8.73 5.44
C VAL A 78 3.12 9.93 5.81
N ASP A 79 2.59 10.75 6.72
CA ASP A 79 3.28 11.95 7.22
C ASP A 79 4.50 11.53 8.05
N PHE A 80 5.62 12.22 7.86
CA PHE A 80 6.84 11.99 8.65
C PHE A 80 7.67 13.26 8.77
N GLU A 81 8.61 13.27 9.72
CA GLU A 81 9.57 14.36 9.84
C GLU A 81 10.74 14.15 8.88
N ALA A 82 10.70 14.84 7.74
CA ALA A 82 11.78 14.80 6.77
C ALA A 82 13.08 15.46 7.31
N PRO A 83 14.26 14.89 7.00
CA PRO A 83 15.55 15.51 7.32
C PRO A 83 15.65 16.93 6.73
N LYS A 84 16.33 17.84 7.45
CA LYS A 84 16.33 19.28 7.14
C LYS A 84 16.80 19.59 5.71
N ASN A 85 17.76 18.84 5.19
CA ASN A 85 18.37 19.05 3.87
C ASN A 85 17.53 18.54 2.69
N VAL A 86 16.54 17.68 2.91
CA VAL A 86 15.72 17.07 1.84
C VAL A 86 14.22 17.32 2.03
N ARG A 87 13.85 18.23 2.94
CA ARG A 87 12.46 18.50 3.30
C ARG A 87 11.58 18.84 2.08
N SER A 88 12.06 19.72 1.21
CA SER A 88 11.32 20.12 0.01
C SER A 88 11.00 18.96 -0.92
N PHE A 89 11.82 17.90 -0.94
CA PHE A 89 11.61 16.70 -1.75
C PHE A 89 10.37 15.91 -1.32
N TYR A 90 10.03 15.92 -0.02
CA TYR A 90 8.88 15.20 0.54
C TYR A 90 7.65 16.08 0.74
N TYR A 91 7.76 17.38 0.50
CA TYR A 91 6.71 18.36 0.77
C TYR A 91 5.56 18.26 -0.24
N ASN A 92 4.43 17.71 0.21
CA ASN A 92 3.24 17.48 -0.61
C ASN A 92 2.38 18.74 -0.78
N TYR A 93 1.38 18.66 -1.66
CA TYR A 93 0.46 19.78 -1.93
C TYR A 93 -0.44 20.14 -0.73
N LYS A 94 -0.56 19.25 0.26
CA LYS A 94 -1.30 19.49 1.52
C LYS A 94 -0.45 20.22 2.57
N GLY A 95 0.75 20.67 2.19
CA GLY A 95 1.63 21.45 3.04
C GLY A 95 2.37 20.65 4.09
N ARG A 96 2.54 19.34 3.91
CA ARG A 96 3.21 18.42 4.85
C ARG A 96 4.29 17.60 4.16
N ASN A 97 5.24 17.07 4.92
CA ASN A 97 6.20 16.09 4.40
C ASN A 97 5.60 14.69 4.51
N SER A 98 5.61 13.95 3.41
CA SER A 98 5.06 12.59 3.40
C SER A 98 5.81 11.69 2.42
N ILE A 99 5.68 10.39 2.62
CA ILE A 99 5.89 9.37 1.60
C ILE A 99 4.54 8.80 1.19
N VAL A 100 4.47 8.27 -0.03
CA VAL A 100 3.27 7.61 -0.57
C VAL A 100 3.38 6.11 -0.32
N LEU A 101 2.28 5.53 0.16
CA LEU A 101 1.97 4.12 0.12
C LEU A 101 0.90 3.92 -0.94
N LEU A 102 1.18 3.15 -1.98
CA LEU A 102 0.19 2.73 -2.97
C LEU A 102 -0.21 1.29 -2.66
N GLY A 103 -1.49 1.03 -2.45
CA GLY A 103 -2.01 -0.29 -2.09
C GLY A 103 -3.10 -0.76 -3.04
N LEU A 104 -3.03 -2.01 -3.48
CA LEU A 104 -4.11 -2.71 -4.17
C LEU A 104 -4.74 -3.69 -3.19
N VAL A 105 -6.06 -3.64 -3.05
CA VAL A 105 -6.81 -4.56 -2.19
C VAL A 105 -7.80 -5.42 -2.99
N ASP A 106 -8.03 -6.63 -2.48
CA ASP A 106 -9.06 -7.54 -2.98
C ASP A 106 -10.46 -7.20 -2.45
N VAL A 107 -11.41 -8.04 -2.83
CA VAL A 107 -12.83 -7.98 -2.45
C VAL A 107 -13.05 -8.04 -0.92
N ASN A 108 -12.10 -8.61 -0.18
CA ASN A 108 -12.14 -8.83 1.27
C ASN A 108 -11.32 -7.78 2.02
N TYR A 109 -10.95 -6.68 1.37
CA TYR A 109 -10.11 -5.60 1.92
C TYR A 109 -8.71 -6.06 2.33
N LYS A 110 -8.21 -7.15 1.75
CA LYS A 110 -6.84 -7.62 1.98
C LYS A 110 -5.90 -7.05 0.94
N PHE A 111 -4.74 -6.58 1.37
CA PHE A 111 -3.70 -6.14 0.45
C PHE A 111 -3.19 -7.32 -0.40
N VAL A 112 -3.28 -7.17 -1.71
CA VAL A 112 -2.67 -8.07 -2.69
C VAL A 112 -1.41 -7.47 -3.30
N TYR A 113 -1.22 -6.16 -3.16
CA TYR A 113 -0.01 -5.44 -3.53
C TYR A 113 0.16 -4.19 -2.69
N VAL A 114 1.41 -3.88 -2.35
CA VAL A 114 1.79 -2.64 -1.65
C VAL A 114 3.12 -2.17 -2.19
N ASP A 115 3.20 -0.87 -2.52
CA ASP A 115 4.43 -0.15 -2.85
C ASP A 115 4.57 1.06 -1.93
N VAL A 116 5.74 1.25 -1.30
CA VAL A 116 5.95 2.27 -0.26
C VAL A 116 7.28 2.98 -0.49
N GLY A 117 7.26 4.30 -0.32
CA GLY A 117 8.48 5.09 -0.19
C GLY A 117 8.67 6.15 -1.26
N VAL A 118 7.77 6.23 -2.25
CA VAL A 118 7.77 7.33 -3.20
C VAL A 118 7.52 8.65 -2.46
N ASN A 119 8.21 9.71 -2.86
CA ASN A 119 8.05 11.01 -2.19
C ASN A 119 6.62 11.56 -2.36
N GLY A 120 6.13 12.24 -1.34
CA GLY A 120 4.75 12.74 -1.27
C GLY A 120 4.37 13.83 -2.27
N ARG A 121 5.26 14.25 -3.18
CA ARG A 121 4.91 15.19 -4.27
C ARG A 121 4.27 14.48 -5.46
N VAL A 122 4.52 13.18 -5.59
CA VAL A 122 4.06 12.38 -6.73
C VAL A 122 2.59 12.02 -6.53
N SER A 123 1.78 12.14 -7.58
CA SER A 123 0.38 11.71 -7.58
C SER A 123 0.27 10.19 -7.64
N ASP A 124 -0.88 9.64 -7.22
CA ASP A 124 -1.11 8.19 -7.24
C ASP A 124 -0.94 7.58 -8.64
N ALA A 125 -1.37 8.29 -9.68
CA ALA A 125 -1.14 7.89 -11.07
C ALA A 125 0.36 7.86 -11.45
N GLY A 126 1.14 8.80 -10.91
CA GLY A 126 2.60 8.82 -11.10
C GLY A 126 3.28 7.66 -10.38
N VAL A 127 2.84 7.34 -9.15
CA VAL A 127 3.34 6.17 -8.41
C VAL A 127 2.99 4.89 -9.14
N PHE A 128 1.74 4.73 -9.58
CA PHE A 128 1.29 3.56 -10.33
C PHE A 128 2.10 3.36 -11.61
N ARG A 129 2.35 4.41 -12.40
CA ARG A 129 3.08 4.31 -13.67
C ARG A 129 4.48 3.72 -13.51
N GLU A 130 5.18 4.06 -12.43
CA GLU A 130 6.54 3.58 -12.15
C GLU A 130 6.55 2.29 -11.30
N SER A 131 5.37 1.80 -10.88
CA SER A 131 5.24 0.64 -10.01
C SER A 131 5.48 -0.69 -10.74
N SER A 132 5.90 -1.70 -9.98
CA SER A 132 5.98 -3.08 -10.49
C SER A 132 4.61 -3.66 -10.83
N LEU A 133 3.53 -3.15 -10.22
CA LEU A 133 2.16 -3.54 -10.54
C LEU A 133 1.82 -3.21 -12.00
N ARG A 134 2.08 -1.97 -12.45
CA ARG A 134 1.84 -1.55 -13.84
C ARG A 134 2.59 -2.44 -14.84
N THR A 135 3.86 -2.72 -14.56
CA THR A 135 4.69 -3.58 -15.42
C THR A 135 4.17 -5.01 -15.46
N GLY A 136 3.69 -5.52 -14.33
CA GLY A 136 3.09 -6.85 -14.21
C GLY A 136 1.78 -6.97 -14.99
N THR A 137 0.92 -5.93 -14.93
CA THR A 137 -0.38 -5.93 -15.61
C THR A 137 -0.24 -5.92 -17.13
N ASP A 138 0.74 -5.24 -17.73
CA ASP A 138 0.88 -5.28 -19.19
C ASP A 138 1.19 -6.69 -19.69
N ARG A 139 1.99 -7.45 -18.96
CA ARG A 139 2.33 -8.82 -19.38
C ARG A 139 1.12 -9.75 -19.42
N ILE A 140 0.08 -9.45 -18.64
CA ILE A 140 -1.11 -10.28 -18.46
C ILE A 140 -2.25 -9.80 -19.35
N PHE A 141 -2.43 -8.48 -19.48
CA PHE A 141 -3.59 -7.88 -20.15
C PHE A 141 -3.28 -7.26 -21.51
N TYR A 142 -2.03 -7.31 -22.00
CA TYR A 142 -1.72 -6.79 -23.33
C TYR A 142 -2.32 -7.69 -24.41
N TYR A 143 -3.48 -7.27 -24.92
CA TYR A 143 -3.88 -7.57 -26.28
C TYR A 143 -2.98 -6.77 -27.23
N PRO A 144 -2.33 -7.41 -28.23
CA PRO A 144 -1.67 -6.65 -29.28
C PRO A 144 -2.71 -5.76 -29.96
N THR A 145 -2.44 -4.46 -30.01
CA THR A 145 -3.33 -3.43 -30.58
C THR A 145 -3.56 -3.59 -32.09
N THR A 146 -3.03 -4.65 -32.70
CA THR A 146 -3.10 -4.95 -34.14
C THR A 146 -4.34 -5.71 -34.56
N ASP A 147 -5.17 -6.21 -33.63
CA ASP A 147 -6.31 -7.07 -33.98
C ASP A 147 -7.66 -6.33 -33.92
N LEU A 148 -7.64 -5.00 -33.77
CA LEU A 148 -8.82 -4.14 -33.93
C LEU A 148 -8.84 -3.52 -35.33
N GLU A 149 -8.76 -4.35 -36.37
CA GLU A 149 -9.36 -3.97 -37.64
C GLU A 149 -10.88 -4.01 -37.43
N PHE A 150 -11.47 -2.82 -37.26
CA PHE A 150 -12.91 -2.66 -37.43
C PHE A 150 -13.24 -3.09 -38.86
N SER A 151 -13.79 -4.30 -39.01
CA SER A 151 -14.53 -4.65 -40.20
C SER A 151 -15.78 -3.76 -40.22
N GLU A 152 -15.71 -2.66 -40.94
CA GLU A 152 -16.89 -1.96 -41.43
C GLU A 152 -17.67 -2.94 -42.34
N GLU A 153 -18.59 -3.71 -41.75
CA GLU A 153 -19.63 -4.41 -42.51
C GLU A 153 -20.86 -3.51 -42.64
N GLN A 154 -20.96 -2.97 -43.87
CA GLN A 154 -22.12 -2.60 -44.70
C GLN A 154 -23.50 -2.37 -44.06
#